data_AF-A0A0D9XXJ7-F1
#
_entry.id   AF-A0A0D9XXJ7-F1
#
_cell.length_a   1.000
_cell.length_b   1.000
_cell.length_c   1.000
_cell.angle_alpha   90.00
_cell.angle_beta   90.00
_cell.angle_gamma   90.00
#
_symmetry.space_group_name_H-M   'P 1'
#
loop_
_entity.id
_entity.type
_entity.pdbx_description
1 polymer ?
#
loop_
_entity_poly.entity_id
_entity_poly.type
_entity_poly.pdbx_seq_one_letter_code
_entity_poly.pdbx_strand_id
1 'polypeptide(L)'
;MQGARQPMRIYCRADTNLNMAARGNRVLLVPANLNDESQHWFHECDAVGRLTDEEEQPAFALVNRTTGHAIVSWENGPGEARVAPYNAHVAVEVSMLWSLGDPLAGGFREIRMLKNINYTLNGFGGDVLEGTVIGIYNSEPNSPNAQWIQDYDCVGRVTDDQGRRAFALVNVGTQQAVFPSRHGELEMAPFGDCVKITMLWSLGVQLADGYNEVRVLRDISVSLNGFGRYIREGTVVGIHGSEAHKDNAVWKFDPI
;
A
#
# COMPACT_ATOMS: atom_id res chain seq x y z
N MET A 1 -7.32 17.21 4.69
CA MET A 1 -7.10 15.98 5.48
C MET A 1 -6.53 14.94 4.53
N GLN A 2 -5.24 14.64 4.66
CA GLN A 2 -4.58 13.58 3.87
C GLN A 2 -5.15 12.23 4.32
N GLY A 3 -5.54 11.39 3.36
CA GLY A 3 -5.98 10.02 3.66
C GLY A 3 -4.85 9.26 4.36
N ALA A 4 -5.20 8.40 5.31
CA ALA A 4 -4.23 7.58 6.02
C ALA A 4 -3.36 6.82 5.01
N ARG A 5 -2.07 7.18 4.93
CA ARG A 5 -1.08 6.50 4.07
C ARG A 5 -0.86 5.11 4.63
N GLN A 6 -1.01 4.09 3.80
CA GLN A 6 -0.72 2.72 4.21
C GLN A 6 0.78 2.46 4.06
N PRO A 7 1.46 2.09 5.14
CA PRO A 7 2.85 1.66 5.04
C PRO A 7 2.93 0.25 4.42
N MET A 8 4.11 -0.12 3.97
CA MET A 8 4.45 -1.39 3.32
C MET A 8 5.76 -1.94 3.87
N ARG A 9 6.00 -3.24 3.70
CA ARG A 9 7.33 -3.85 3.83
C ARG A 9 7.95 -3.92 2.45
N ILE A 10 9.27 -3.85 2.41
CA ILE A 10 10.03 -4.03 1.18
C ILE A 10 11.00 -5.17 1.43
N TYR A 11 10.93 -6.24 0.65
CA TYR A 11 11.85 -7.37 0.73
C TYR A 11 12.28 -7.81 -0.67
N CYS A 12 13.45 -8.43 -0.75
CA CYS A 12 14.01 -8.89 -2.01
C CYS A 12 13.60 -10.34 -2.31
N ARG A 13 13.62 -10.72 -3.59
CA ARG A 13 13.31 -12.09 -4.02
C ARG A 13 14.31 -13.13 -3.50
N ALA A 14 15.56 -12.73 -3.27
CA ALA A 14 16.60 -13.61 -2.75
C ALA A 14 16.25 -14.21 -1.37
N ASP A 15 15.62 -13.43 -0.50
CA ASP A 15 15.06 -13.91 0.77
C ASP A 15 13.87 -13.06 1.22
N THR A 16 12.68 -13.66 1.21
CA THR A 16 11.42 -13.00 1.59
C THR A 16 11.25 -12.83 3.10
N ASN A 17 12.14 -13.43 3.93
CA ASN A 17 12.14 -13.28 5.38
C ASN A 17 13.00 -12.11 5.85
N LEU A 18 13.67 -11.41 4.94
CA LEU A 18 14.49 -10.25 5.23
C LEU A 18 13.83 -8.98 4.68
N ASN A 19 13.43 -8.07 5.58
CA ASN A 19 12.87 -6.79 5.20
C ASN A 19 13.94 -5.70 5.19
N MET A 20 13.75 -4.72 4.32
CA MET A 20 14.45 -3.45 4.31
C MET A 20 14.09 -2.64 5.56
N ALA A 21 15.10 -2.17 6.29
CA ALA A 21 14.90 -1.38 7.50
C ALA A 21 15.87 -0.21 7.63
N ALA A 22 15.38 0.90 8.16
CA ALA A 22 16.23 2.06 8.46
C ALA A 22 17.01 1.82 9.77
N ARG A 23 18.33 1.99 9.72
CA ARG A 23 19.24 1.90 10.89
C ARG A 23 20.21 3.08 10.85
N GLY A 24 19.93 4.11 11.66
CA GLY A 24 20.66 5.37 11.58
C GLY A 24 20.48 6.04 10.22
N ASN A 25 21.59 6.27 9.50
CA ASN A 25 21.56 6.84 8.14
C ASN A 25 21.69 5.78 7.03
N ARG A 26 21.66 4.50 7.38
CA ARG A 26 21.77 3.36 6.45
C ARG A 26 20.45 2.62 6.32
N VAL A 27 20.35 1.85 5.25
CA VAL A 27 19.26 0.90 5.01
C VAL A 27 19.86 -0.49 4.96
N LEU A 28 19.36 -1.39 5.79
CA LEU A 28 19.87 -2.77 5.93
C LEU A 28 18.75 -3.78 5.75
N LEU A 29 19.10 -4.99 5.37
CA LEU A 29 18.22 -6.15 5.47
C LEU A 29 18.25 -6.72 6.89
N VAL A 30 17.07 -6.94 7.47
CA VAL A 30 16.91 -7.50 8.82
C VAL A 30 15.79 -8.53 8.84
N PRO A 31 15.78 -9.48 9.79
CA PRO A 31 14.70 -10.45 9.93
C PRO A 31 13.33 -9.78 10.05
N ALA A 32 12.35 -10.33 9.34
CA ALA A 32 11.01 -9.79 9.29
C ALA A 32 10.36 -9.74 10.67
N ASN A 33 9.98 -8.55 11.11
CA ASN A 33 9.30 -8.31 12.36
C ASN A 33 8.22 -7.23 12.18
N LEU A 34 6.95 -7.63 12.24
CA LEU A 34 5.82 -6.73 12.03
C LEU A 34 5.65 -5.66 13.13
N ASN A 35 6.31 -5.85 14.28
CA ASN A 35 6.31 -4.87 15.37
C ASN A 35 7.45 -3.86 15.24
N ASP A 36 8.41 -4.09 14.33
CA ASP A 36 9.52 -3.20 14.09
C ASP A 36 9.15 -2.15 13.05
N GLU A 37 8.65 -0.99 13.50
CA GLU A 37 8.20 0.08 12.61
C GLU A 37 9.30 0.67 11.72
N SER A 38 10.57 0.39 12.01
CA SER A 38 11.68 0.79 11.14
C SER A 38 11.75 -0.04 9.85
N GLN A 39 11.04 -1.17 9.77
CA GLN A 39 10.88 -2.00 8.57
C GLN A 39 9.71 -1.55 7.68
N HIS A 40 9.00 -0.49 8.12
CA HIS A 40 7.80 0.00 7.46
C HIS A 40 8.12 1.26 6.65
N TRP A 41 7.66 1.28 5.40
CA TRP A 41 7.94 2.33 4.43
C TRP A 41 6.64 2.86 3.84
N PHE A 42 6.61 4.14 3.47
CA PHE A 42 5.55 4.74 2.67
C PHE A 42 6.04 4.92 1.24
N HIS A 43 5.18 4.53 0.30
CA HIS A 43 5.36 4.86 -1.12
C HIS A 43 4.69 6.20 -1.40
N GLU A 44 5.50 7.25 -1.48
CA GLU A 44 5.05 8.62 -1.51
C GLU A 44 5.07 9.20 -2.92
N CYS A 45 3.89 9.45 -3.50
CA CYS A 45 3.73 10.03 -4.83
C CYS A 45 3.04 11.41 -4.85
N ASP A 46 2.30 11.79 -3.79
CA ASP A 46 1.47 13.01 -3.80
C ASP A 46 2.30 14.27 -4.03
N ALA A 47 3.45 14.37 -3.37
CA ALA A 47 4.36 15.52 -3.47
C ALA A 47 5.17 15.53 -4.78
N VAL A 48 5.23 14.40 -5.49
CA VAL A 48 6.06 14.21 -6.68
C VAL A 48 5.30 14.62 -7.96
N GLY A 49 3.97 14.59 -7.91
CA GLY A 49 3.12 15.06 -9.01
C GLY A 49 3.06 14.07 -10.18
N ARG A 50 3.30 14.56 -11.41
CA ARG A 50 3.25 13.76 -12.66
C ARG A 50 4.63 13.47 -13.25
N LEU A 51 5.67 13.54 -12.43
CA LEU A 51 7.03 13.24 -12.86
C LEU A 51 7.17 11.74 -13.15
N THR A 52 7.84 11.39 -14.24
CA THR A 52 8.10 10.02 -14.66
C THR A 52 9.59 9.83 -14.94
N ASP A 53 10.03 8.57 -15.01
CA ASP A 53 11.32 8.22 -15.61
C ASP A 53 11.28 8.29 -17.15
N GLU A 54 12.39 7.89 -17.79
CA GLU A 54 12.55 7.86 -19.25
C GLU A 54 11.64 6.83 -19.95
N GLU A 55 11.04 5.90 -19.20
CA GLU A 55 10.09 4.89 -19.67
C GLU A 55 8.65 5.19 -19.22
N GLU A 56 8.38 6.44 -18.87
CA GLU A 56 7.06 6.93 -18.44
C GLU A 56 6.54 6.29 -17.14
N GLN A 57 7.40 5.65 -16.34
CA GLN A 57 7.00 5.10 -15.04
C GLN A 57 6.90 6.20 -13.98
N PRO A 58 5.82 6.26 -13.18
CA PRO A 58 5.63 7.30 -12.18
C PRO A 58 6.74 7.33 -11.11
N ALA A 59 7.17 8.54 -10.77
CA ALA A 59 8.13 8.78 -9.72
C ALA A 59 7.50 8.70 -8.31
N PHE A 60 8.26 8.18 -7.35
CA PHE A 60 7.87 8.14 -5.94
C PHE A 60 9.09 8.26 -5.02
N ALA A 61 8.85 8.60 -3.75
CA ALA A 61 9.84 8.51 -2.68
C ALA A 61 9.50 7.33 -1.75
N LEU A 62 10.54 6.67 -1.23
CA LEU A 62 10.40 5.62 -0.19
C LEU A 62 10.73 6.22 1.17
N VAL A 63 9.70 6.54 1.95
CA VAL A 63 9.83 7.25 3.23
C VAL A 63 9.67 6.29 4.39
N ASN A 64 10.65 6.20 5.26
CA ASN A 64 10.55 5.35 6.44
C ASN A 64 9.47 5.87 7.41
N ARG A 65 8.60 4.98 7.89
CA ARG A 65 7.49 5.33 8.78
C ARG A 65 7.95 5.93 10.11
N THR A 66 9.03 5.40 10.68
CA THR A 66 9.50 5.81 12.02
C THR A 66 10.28 7.12 11.97
N THR A 67 11.17 7.26 10.99
CA THR A 67 12.10 8.40 10.95
C THR A 67 11.59 9.56 10.10
N GLY A 68 10.64 9.32 9.18
CA GLY A 68 10.25 10.31 8.18
C GLY A 68 11.36 10.64 7.19
N HIS A 69 12.39 9.78 7.09
CA HIS A 69 13.49 9.96 6.14
C HIS A 69 13.24 9.14 4.86
N ALA A 70 13.55 9.72 3.70
CA ALA A 70 13.47 9.03 2.41
C ALA A 70 14.79 8.35 2.04
N ILE A 71 14.71 7.25 1.30
CA ILE A 71 15.89 6.64 0.66
C ILE A 71 16.43 7.58 -0.42
N VAL A 72 17.72 7.86 -0.37
CA VAL A 72 18.41 8.77 -1.29
C VAL A 72 19.52 8.08 -2.06
N SER A 73 19.67 8.50 -3.31
CA SER A 73 20.75 8.13 -4.21
C SER A 73 21.91 9.13 -4.19
N TRP A 74 23.06 8.68 -4.68
CA TRP A 74 24.25 9.51 -4.85
C TRP A 74 24.37 10.02 -6.28
N GLU A 75 24.95 11.21 -6.43
CA GLU A 75 25.20 11.78 -7.76
C GLU A 75 26.19 10.96 -8.60
N ASN A 76 27.06 10.15 -7.96
CA ASN A 76 28.20 9.50 -8.61
C ASN A 76 27.95 8.05 -9.08
N GLY A 77 26.69 7.56 -9.06
CA GLY A 77 26.37 6.20 -9.49
C GLY A 77 26.41 5.16 -8.36
N PRO A 78 27.00 3.95 -8.56
CA PRO A 78 26.91 2.85 -7.61
C PRO A 78 27.46 3.17 -6.21
N GLY A 79 26.81 2.65 -5.17
CA GLY A 79 27.23 2.86 -3.78
C GLY A 79 26.14 2.53 -2.76
N GLU A 80 26.43 2.65 -1.47
CA GLU A 80 25.44 2.41 -0.41
C GLU A 80 24.29 3.42 -0.47
N ALA A 81 23.04 2.95 -0.47
CA ALA A 81 21.90 3.84 -0.30
C ALA A 81 21.88 4.42 1.12
N ARG A 82 21.43 5.66 1.28
CA ARG A 82 21.25 6.29 2.59
C ARG A 82 19.83 6.76 2.77
N VAL A 83 19.51 7.22 3.98
CA VAL A 83 18.27 7.93 4.26
C VAL A 83 18.54 9.39 4.66
N ALA A 84 17.69 10.31 4.22
CA ALA A 84 17.76 11.73 4.55
C ALA A 84 16.37 12.29 4.90
N PRO A 85 16.26 13.38 5.69
CA PRO A 85 14.98 13.99 6.03
C PRO A 85 14.11 14.27 4.80
N TYR A 86 12.85 13.83 4.84
CA TYR A 86 11.90 14.03 3.77
C TYR A 86 10.77 14.95 4.21
N ASN A 87 10.40 15.92 3.37
CA ASN A 87 9.29 16.82 3.63
C ASN A 87 8.48 17.06 2.35
N ALA A 88 7.27 16.49 2.32
CA ALA A 88 6.33 16.59 1.21
C ALA A 88 5.78 18.01 0.96
N HIS A 89 6.08 18.99 1.82
CA HIS A 89 5.58 20.37 1.71
C HIS A 89 6.61 21.34 1.12
N VAL A 90 7.81 20.86 0.78
CA VAL A 90 8.87 21.62 0.12
C VAL A 90 9.33 20.92 -1.15
N ALA A 91 10.29 21.49 -1.86
CA ALA A 91 10.89 20.85 -3.03
C ALA A 91 11.55 19.51 -2.64
N VAL A 92 11.13 18.44 -3.30
CA VAL A 92 11.73 17.11 -3.15
C VAL A 92 12.90 17.00 -4.13
N GLU A 93 14.08 16.64 -3.64
CA GLU A 93 15.25 16.45 -4.49
C GLU A 93 15.11 15.18 -5.34
N VAL A 94 15.56 15.25 -6.60
CA VAL A 94 15.52 14.10 -7.53
C VAL A 94 16.29 12.89 -7.00
N SER A 95 17.29 13.10 -6.15
CA SER A 95 18.06 12.04 -5.48
C SER A 95 17.20 11.14 -4.59
N MET A 96 16.06 11.64 -4.10
CA MET A 96 15.12 10.91 -3.24
C MET A 96 14.06 10.14 -4.03
N LEU A 97 14.06 10.26 -5.36
CA LEU A 97 13.00 9.76 -6.22
C LEU A 97 13.43 8.49 -6.97
N TRP A 98 12.46 7.59 -7.06
CA TRP A 98 12.60 6.25 -7.63
C TRP A 98 11.45 5.98 -8.59
N SER A 99 11.61 5.00 -9.47
CA SER A 99 10.55 4.45 -10.33
C SER A 99 10.56 2.93 -10.24
N LEU A 100 9.44 2.30 -10.60
CA LEU A 100 9.35 0.84 -10.67
C LEU A 100 9.80 0.37 -12.06
N GLY A 101 10.57 -0.70 -12.11
CA GLY A 101 10.83 -1.42 -13.35
C GLY A 101 9.64 -2.26 -13.82
N ASP A 102 9.84 -2.90 -14.98
CA ASP A 102 8.87 -3.83 -15.54
C ASP A 102 8.49 -4.96 -14.55
N PRO A 103 7.24 -5.46 -14.59
CA PRO A 103 6.83 -6.58 -13.76
C PRO A 103 7.67 -7.83 -14.03
N LEU A 104 8.19 -8.45 -12.97
CA LEU A 104 8.90 -9.72 -13.00
C LEU A 104 8.05 -10.85 -12.39
N ALA A 105 8.49 -12.09 -12.56
CA ALA A 105 7.81 -13.26 -12.02
C ALA A 105 7.61 -13.16 -10.50
N GLY A 106 6.39 -13.46 -10.02
CA GLY A 106 6.03 -13.40 -8.60
C GLY A 106 5.69 -12.00 -8.09
N GLY A 107 5.45 -11.03 -8.96
CA GLY A 107 5.07 -9.66 -8.58
C GLY A 107 6.25 -8.78 -8.17
N PHE A 108 7.48 -9.27 -8.30
CA PHE A 108 8.69 -8.51 -8.02
C PHE A 108 8.99 -7.49 -9.13
N ARG A 109 9.69 -6.43 -8.77
CA ARG A 109 10.12 -5.35 -9.67
C ARG A 109 11.46 -4.79 -9.22
N GLU A 110 12.19 -4.17 -10.13
CA GLU A 110 13.31 -3.30 -9.75
C GLU A 110 12.78 -1.98 -9.16
N ILE A 111 13.55 -1.37 -8.25
CA ILE A 111 13.31 -0.01 -7.74
C ILE A 111 14.45 0.85 -8.28
N ARG A 112 14.19 1.52 -9.40
CA ARG A 112 15.18 2.20 -10.23
C ARG A 112 15.36 3.65 -9.81
N MET A 113 16.57 4.17 -9.94
CA MET A 113 16.84 5.58 -9.73
C MET A 113 16.12 6.40 -10.79
N LEU A 114 15.34 7.40 -10.38
CA LEU A 114 14.57 8.20 -11.32
C LEU A 114 15.47 8.92 -12.35
N LYS A 115 16.60 9.46 -11.89
CA LYS A 115 17.54 10.23 -12.72
C LYS A 115 18.28 9.37 -13.76
N ASN A 116 18.43 8.07 -13.51
CA ASN A 116 19.12 7.15 -14.41
C ASN A 116 18.67 5.71 -14.14
N ILE A 117 17.74 5.24 -14.97
CA ILE A 117 17.10 3.91 -14.81
C ILE A 117 18.07 2.74 -15.01
N ASN A 118 19.30 2.98 -15.47
CA ASN A 118 20.35 1.96 -15.49
C ASN A 118 20.84 1.57 -14.09
N TYR A 119 20.38 2.25 -13.04
CA TYR A 119 20.71 1.93 -11.65
C TYR A 119 19.45 1.58 -10.84
N THR A 120 19.57 0.56 -9.98
CA THR A 120 18.49 0.04 -9.13
C THR A 120 18.97 -0.16 -7.69
N LEU A 121 18.03 -0.20 -6.74
CA LEU A 121 18.31 -0.70 -5.39
C LEU A 121 18.70 -2.18 -5.44
N ASN A 122 19.71 -2.57 -4.68
CA ASN A 122 20.11 -3.96 -4.54
C ASN A 122 20.62 -4.31 -3.13
N GLY A 123 20.64 -5.60 -2.79
CA GLY A 123 21.49 -6.10 -1.71
C GLY A 123 22.96 -5.94 -2.10
N PHE A 124 23.65 -4.99 -1.48
CA PHE A 124 25.00 -4.60 -1.84
C PHE A 124 25.99 -5.75 -1.58
N GLY A 125 26.85 -6.05 -2.56
CA GLY A 125 27.80 -7.16 -2.48
C GLY A 125 27.26 -8.51 -2.97
N GLY A 126 26.00 -8.59 -3.42
CA GLY A 126 25.44 -9.77 -4.10
C GLY A 126 24.77 -10.78 -3.17
N ASP A 127 25.38 -11.06 -2.01
CA ASP A 127 24.80 -11.95 -1.01
C ASP A 127 23.76 -11.23 -0.14
N VAL A 128 22.56 -11.81 -0.07
CA VAL A 128 21.44 -11.33 0.74
C VAL A 128 21.41 -12.12 2.04
N LEU A 129 21.83 -11.47 3.12
CA LEU A 129 21.88 -12.01 4.49
C LEU A 129 21.40 -10.93 5.47
N GLU A 130 21.16 -11.31 6.71
CA GLU A 130 20.94 -10.34 7.78
C GLU A 130 22.13 -9.38 7.87
N GLY A 131 21.83 -8.07 7.93
CA GLY A 131 22.81 -7.00 7.99
C GLY A 131 23.34 -6.56 6.61
N THR A 132 22.96 -7.21 5.51
CA THR A 132 23.32 -6.76 4.16
C THR A 132 22.84 -5.33 3.95
N VAL A 133 23.76 -4.46 3.52
CA VAL A 133 23.47 -3.05 3.23
C VAL A 133 22.70 -2.95 1.92
N ILE A 134 21.69 -2.10 1.85
CA ILE A 134 21.04 -1.76 0.59
C ILE A 134 21.91 -0.75 -0.15
N GLY A 135 22.27 -1.09 -1.38
CA GLY A 135 23.05 -0.27 -2.27
C GLY A 135 22.30 0.11 -3.53
N ILE A 136 23.00 0.83 -4.39
CA ILE A 136 22.64 1.20 -5.74
C ILE A 136 23.66 0.56 -6.65
N TYR A 137 23.21 -0.14 -7.67
CA TYR A 137 24.06 -0.80 -8.64
C TYR A 137 23.37 -0.87 -10.00
N ASN A 138 24.07 -1.38 -11.01
CA ASN A 138 23.50 -1.56 -12.34
C ASN A 138 22.19 -2.35 -12.28
N SER A 139 21.21 -1.94 -13.08
CA SER A 139 19.99 -2.71 -13.33
C SER A 139 20.37 -4.09 -13.85
N GLU A 140 19.89 -5.09 -13.14
CA GLU A 140 20.12 -6.50 -13.42
C GLU A 140 18.81 -7.23 -13.10
N PRO A 141 17.79 -7.12 -13.97
CA PRO A 141 16.45 -7.64 -13.68
C PRO A 141 16.40 -9.15 -13.50
N ASN A 142 17.48 -9.87 -13.82
CA ASN A 142 17.62 -11.32 -13.59
C ASN A 142 18.26 -11.67 -12.22
N SER A 143 18.79 -10.68 -11.49
CA SER A 143 19.50 -10.87 -10.22
C SER A 143 18.53 -10.77 -9.03
N PRO A 144 18.26 -11.85 -8.26
CA PRO A 144 17.24 -11.86 -7.20
C PRO A 144 17.43 -10.84 -6.07
N ASN A 145 18.67 -10.37 -5.86
CA ASN A 145 19.03 -9.33 -4.88
C ASN A 145 18.69 -7.90 -5.36
N ALA A 146 18.30 -7.72 -6.61
CA ALA A 146 17.83 -6.45 -7.19
C ALA A 146 16.31 -6.42 -7.45
N GLN A 147 15.62 -7.53 -7.19
CA GLN A 147 14.18 -7.69 -7.37
C GLN A 147 13.46 -7.52 -6.04
N TRP A 148 12.56 -6.54 -5.95
CA TRP A 148 11.87 -6.14 -4.74
C TRP A 148 10.36 -6.30 -4.88
N ILE A 149 9.70 -6.55 -3.77
CA ILE A 149 8.25 -6.44 -3.68
C ILE A 149 7.90 -5.42 -2.60
N GLN A 150 6.95 -4.57 -2.96
CA GLN A 150 6.32 -3.62 -2.08
C GLN A 150 5.07 -4.31 -1.52
N ASP A 151 5.24 -4.97 -0.38
CA ASP A 151 4.21 -5.78 0.25
C ASP A 151 3.40 -4.93 1.23
N TYR A 152 2.15 -4.67 0.84
CA TYR A 152 1.18 -3.92 1.63
C TYR A 152 0.35 -4.83 2.55
N ASP A 153 0.40 -6.17 2.41
CA ASP A 153 -0.52 -7.12 3.07
C ASP A 153 -0.29 -7.28 4.58
N CYS A 154 0.73 -6.62 5.09
CA CYS A 154 1.43 -7.02 6.31
C CYS A 154 1.91 -5.85 7.15
N VAL A 155 1.92 -4.61 6.64
CA VAL A 155 2.06 -3.43 7.50
C VAL A 155 0.72 -2.85 7.84
N GLY A 156 0.15 -3.41 8.90
CA GLY A 156 -1.08 -2.91 9.49
C GLY A 156 -2.27 -3.13 8.56
N ARG A 157 -2.97 -4.25 8.78
CA ARG A 157 -4.40 -4.36 8.46
C ARG A 157 -5.02 -3.02 8.81
N VAL A 158 -5.47 -2.25 7.82
CA VAL A 158 -6.22 -1.03 8.13
C VAL A 158 -7.37 -1.47 9.02
N THR A 159 -7.50 -0.85 10.18
CA THR A 159 -8.63 -1.13 11.07
C THR A 159 -9.50 0.10 11.14
N ASP A 160 -10.76 -0.10 11.48
CA ASP A 160 -11.60 1.00 11.92
C ASP A 160 -11.22 1.48 13.34
N ASP A 161 -11.94 2.49 13.83
CA ASP A 161 -11.76 3.07 15.16
C ASP A 161 -12.02 2.07 16.32
N GLN A 162 -12.54 0.88 16.01
CA GLN A 162 -12.79 -0.21 16.95
C GLN A 162 -11.79 -1.37 16.79
N GLY A 163 -10.75 -1.21 15.97
CA GLY A 163 -9.73 -2.23 15.74
C GLY A 163 -10.18 -3.37 14.82
N ARG A 164 -11.30 -3.24 14.12
CA ARG A 164 -11.84 -4.26 13.22
C ARG A 164 -11.21 -4.12 11.84
N ARG A 165 -10.83 -5.25 11.24
CA ARG A 165 -10.09 -5.26 9.97
C ARG A 165 -10.91 -4.66 8.83
N ALA A 166 -10.24 -3.84 8.04
CA ALA A 166 -10.77 -3.31 6.81
C ALA A 166 -10.64 -4.31 5.66
N PHE A 167 -11.53 -4.18 4.70
CA PHE A 167 -11.54 -4.93 3.44
C PHE A 167 -12.13 -4.06 2.33
N ALA A 168 -11.92 -4.44 1.07
CA ALA A 168 -12.60 -3.85 -0.07
C ALA A 168 -13.64 -4.82 -0.62
N LEU A 169 -14.78 -4.29 -1.08
CA LEU A 169 -15.76 -5.05 -1.84
C LEU A 169 -15.42 -4.90 -3.33
N VAL A 170 -14.82 -5.93 -3.91
CA VAL A 170 -14.32 -5.89 -5.29
C VAL A 170 -15.14 -6.82 -6.17
N ASN A 171 -15.64 -6.30 -7.28
CA ASN A 171 -16.24 -7.12 -8.32
C ASN A 171 -15.13 -7.84 -9.09
N VAL A 172 -15.10 -9.17 -8.99
CA VAL A 172 -14.05 -10.02 -9.59
C VAL A 172 -14.01 -9.90 -11.12
N GLY A 173 -15.17 -9.72 -11.77
CA GLY A 173 -15.26 -9.64 -13.24
C GLY A 173 -14.79 -8.29 -13.79
N THR A 174 -15.01 -7.20 -13.07
CA THR A 174 -14.64 -5.84 -13.53
C THR A 174 -13.37 -5.30 -12.90
N GLN A 175 -12.85 -5.94 -11.84
CA GLN A 175 -11.72 -5.45 -11.04
C GLN A 175 -11.98 -4.05 -10.47
N GLN A 176 -13.24 -3.74 -10.14
CA GLN A 176 -13.63 -2.47 -9.55
C GLN A 176 -14.07 -2.65 -8.10
N ALA A 177 -13.64 -1.74 -7.23
CA ALA A 177 -14.10 -1.67 -5.85
C ALA A 177 -15.36 -0.81 -5.73
N VAL A 178 -16.28 -1.27 -4.91
CA VAL A 178 -17.50 -0.56 -4.54
C VAL A 178 -17.19 0.43 -3.42
N PHE A 179 -17.65 1.67 -3.57
CA PHE A 179 -17.48 2.73 -2.58
C PHE A 179 -18.69 3.68 -2.55
N PRO A 180 -18.98 4.31 -1.41
CA PRO A 180 -20.01 5.33 -1.34
C PRO A 180 -19.58 6.66 -1.95
N SER A 181 -20.44 7.20 -2.82
CA SER A 181 -20.36 8.57 -3.34
C SER A 181 -20.62 9.61 -2.24
N ARG A 182 -20.47 10.89 -2.59
CA ARG A 182 -20.81 12.00 -1.68
C ARG A 182 -22.32 12.07 -1.37
N HIS A 183 -23.15 11.46 -2.20
CA HIS A 183 -24.61 11.47 -2.09
C HIS A 183 -25.17 10.22 -1.40
N GLY A 184 -24.31 9.27 -1.01
CA GLY A 184 -24.69 8.04 -0.29
C GLY A 184 -25.05 6.85 -1.19
N GLU A 185 -25.03 7.04 -2.50
CA GLU A 185 -25.15 5.97 -3.50
C GLU A 185 -23.83 5.23 -3.67
N LEU A 186 -23.87 3.98 -4.15
CA LEU A 186 -22.66 3.22 -4.44
C LEU A 186 -22.16 3.50 -5.85
N GLU A 187 -20.87 3.76 -5.95
CA GLU A 187 -20.12 3.87 -7.20
C GLU A 187 -19.06 2.77 -7.26
N MET A 188 -18.52 2.55 -8.46
CA MET A 188 -17.44 1.59 -8.71
C MET A 188 -16.27 2.28 -9.40
N ALA A 189 -15.06 1.98 -8.95
CA ALA A 189 -13.83 2.49 -9.55
C ALA A 189 -12.76 1.39 -9.57
N PRO A 190 -11.78 1.45 -10.49
CA PRO A 190 -10.70 0.47 -10.56
C PRO A 190 -10.04 0.24 -9.20
N PHE A 191 -9.85 -1.04 -8.84
CA PHE A 191 -9.17 -1.46 -7.62
C PHE A 191 -7.76 -1.97 -7.97
N GLY A 192 -6.73 -1.41 -7.36
CA GLY A 192 -5.32 -1.67 -7.72
C GLY A 192 -4.35 -0.77 -6.96
N ASP A 193 -3.27 -0.34 -7.61
CA ASP A 193 -2.09 0.32 -7.02
C ASP A 193 -2.36 1.52 -6.10
N CYS A 194 -3.54 2.14 -6.17
CA CYS A 194 -3.98 3.18 -5.24
C CYS A 194 -5.35 2.85 -4.62
N VAL A 195 -5.35 2.31 -3.40
CA VAL A 195 -6.57 2.03 -2.63
C VAL A 195 -6.93 3.25 -1.77
N LYS A 196 -8.08 3.87 -2.06
CA LYS A 196 -8.59 5.01 -1.27
C LYS A 196 -9.33 4.50 -0.04
N ILE A 197 -9.21 5.20 1.09
CA ILE A 197 -9.99 4.89 2.33
C ILE A 197 -11.50 4.86 2.07
N THR A 198 -11.98 5.55 1.04
CA THR A 198 -13.39 5.53 0.63
C THR A 198 -13.85 4.19 0.08
N MET A 199 -12.93 3.37 -0.45
CA MET A 199 -13.19 2.02 -0.97
C MET A 199 -13.16 0.94 0.10
N LEU A 200 -12.80 1.31 1.33
CA LEU A 200 -12.61 0.38 2.42
C LEU A 200 -13.82 0.33 3.34
N TRP A 201 -14.07 -0.88 3.81
CA TRP A 201 -15.19 -1.26 4.66
C TRP A 201 -14.66 -2.04 5.86
N SER A 202 -15.43 -2.14 6.93
CA SER A 202 -15.14 -3.00 8.09
C SER A 202 -16.38 -3.78 8.49
N LEU A 203 -16.21 -4.96 9.11
CA LEU A 203 -17.34 -5.72 9.62
C LEU A 203 -17.77 -5.13 10.95
N GLY A 204 -19.07 -4.87 11.10
CA GLY A 204 -19.70 -4.29 12.28
C GLY A 204 -20.09 -5.34 13.31
N VAL A 205 -21.31 -5.22 13.87
CA VAL A 205 -21.88 -6.23 14.77
C VAL A 205 -22.05 -7.55 14.02
N GLN A 206 -21.60 -8.64 14.63
CA GLN A 206 -21.82 -10.01 14.15
C GLN A 206 -23.06 -10.59 14.82
N LEU A 207 -24.02 -11.06 14.02
CA LEU A 207 -25.25 -11.70 14.47
C LEU A 207 -25.09 -13.22 14.53
N ALA A 208 -25.94 -13.89 15.31
CA ALA A 208 -25.85 -15.32 15.62
C ALA A 208 -25.83 -16.25 14.39
N ASP A 209 -26.42 -15.81 13.27
CA ASP A 209 -26.55 -16.59 12.04
C ASP A 209 -25.47 -16.29 10.98
N GLY A 210 -24.40 -15.61 11.37
CA GLY A 210 -23.27 -15.27 10.49
C GLY A 210 -23.48 -14.02 9.62
N TYR A 211 -24.58 -13.29 9.84
CA TYR A 211 -24.79 -11.96 9.27
C TYR A 211 -23.94 -10.92 9.98
N ASN A 212 -23.43 -9.96 9.22
CA ASN A 212 -22.61 -8.87 9.71
C ASN A 212 -23.09 -7.56 9.11
N GLU A 213 -23.01 -6.50 9.89
CA GLU A 213 -23.09 -5.17 9.30
C GLU A 213 -21.81 -4.87 8.51
N VAL A 214 -21.92 -4.12 7.41
CA VAL A 214 -20.77 -3.72 6.58
C VAL A 214 -20.64 -2.20 6.67
N ARG A 215 -19.65 -1.73 7.41
CA ARG A 215 -19.50 -0.31 7.78
C ARG A 215 -18.50 0.40 6.90
N VAL A 216 -18.77 1.67 6.61
CA VAL A 216 -17.83 2.52 5.89
C VAL A 216 -16.62 2.77 6.79
N LEU A 217 -15.40 2.49 6.31
CA LEU A 217 -14.22 2.56 7.17
C LEU A 217 -13.96 3.97 7.72
N ARG A 218 -14.14 5.00 6.87
CA ARG A 218 -13.95 6.42 7.26
C ARG A 218 -15.02 6.97 8.22
N ASP A 219 -16.13 6.24 8.40
CA ASP A 219 -17.25 6.63 9.25
C ASP A 219 -18.07 5.41 9.65
N ILE A 220 -17.71 4.80 10.79
CA ILE A 220 -18.35 3.58 11.28
C ILE A 220 -19.77 3.78 11.83
N SER A 221 -20.29 5.02 11.81
CA SER A 221 -21.69 5.31 12.11
C SER A 221 -22.61 5.03 10.91
N VAL A 222 -22.03 4.72 9.75
CA VAL A 222 -22.71 4.48 8.48
C VAL A 222 -22.41 3.07 7.96
N SER A 223 -23.43 2.38 7.45
CA SER A 223 -23.32 1.02 6.93
C SER A 223 -24.05 0.81 5.60
N LEU A 224 -23.66 -0.26 4.91
CA LEU A 224 -24.30 -0.74 3.68
C LEU A 224 -25.73 -1.19 3.96
N ASN A 225 -26.68 -0.65 3.21
CA ASN A 225 -28.12 -0.84 3.42
C ASN A 225 -28.84 -1.03 2.10
N GLY A 226 -29.84 -1.92 2.09
CA GLY A 226 -30.86 -1.96 1.05
C GLY A 226 -31.92 -0.87 1.27
N PHE A 227 -32.17 -0.06 0.24
CA PHE A 227 -33.16 1.02 0.28
C PHE A 227 -34.54 0.58 -0.18
N GLY A 228 -35.55 0.89 0.63
CA GLY A 228 -36.95 0.60 0.37
C GLY A 228 -37.64 0.02 1.58
N ARG A 229 -38.98 0.09 1.60
CA ARG A 229 -39.78 -0.40 2.73
C ARG A 229 -39.74 -1.92 2.89
N TYR A 230 -39.40 -2.63 1.81
CA TYR A 230 -39.26 -4.09 1.73
C TYR A 230 -38.10 -4.42 0.79
N ILE A 231 -37.29 -5.42 1.14
CA ILE A 231 -36.27 -5.99 0.26
C ILE A 231 -36.96 -6.80 -0.84
N ARG A 232 -36.65 -6.49 -2.10
CA ARG A 232 -37.19 -7.17 -3.29
C ARG A 232 -36.18 -7.10 -4.43
N GLU A 233 -36.45 -7.83 -5.50
CA GLU A 233 -35.69 -7.71 -6.73
C GLU A 233 -35.65 -6.24 -7.21
N GLY A 234 -34.46 -5.78 -7.60
CA GLY A 234 -34.23 -4.39 -8.00
C GLY A 234 -34.16 -3.38 -6.84
N THR A 235 -34.17 -3.82 -5.58
CA THR A 235 -33.86 -2.96 -4.43
C THR A 235 -32.48 -2.34 -4.59
N VAL A 236 -32.42 -1.00 -4.53
CA VAL A 236 -31.17 -0.24 -4.60
C VAL A 236 -30.38 -0.44 -3.31
N VAL A 237 -29.06 -0.58 -3.42
CA VAL A 237 -28.15 -0.65 -2.27
C VAL A 237 -27.36 0.65 -2.19
N GLY A 238 -27.19 1.17 -0.98
CA GLY A 238 -26.33 2.31 -0.70
C GLY A 238 -25.97 2.37 0.77
N ILE A 239 -25.71 3.56 1.30
CA ILE A 239 -25.31 3.70 2.70
C ILE A 239 -26.36 4.44 3.54
N HIS A 240 -26.56 3.99 4.77
CA HIS A 240 -27.43 4.64 5.74
C HIS A 240 -26.83 4.57 7.15
N GLY A 241 -27.44 5.26 8.11
CA GLY A 241 -27.02 5.14 9.52
C GLY A 241 -27.00 3.68 9.96
N SER A 242 -26.05 3.35 10.83
CA SER A 242 -25.83 2.00 11.33
C SER A 242 -27.07 1.50 12.08
N GLU A 243 -27.69 0.44 11.54
CA GLU A 243 -28.95 -0.13 12.03
C GLU A 243 -28.88 -1.66 12.04
N ALA A 244 -27.87 -2.24 12.68
CA ALA A 244 -27.58 -3.69 12.70
C ALA A 244 -28.74 -4.60 13.20
N HIS A 245 -29.85 -4.03 13.68
CA HIS A 245 -31.07 -4.74 14.07
C HIS A 245 -32.09 -4.87 12.93
N LYS A 246 -31.84 -4.26 11.75
CA LYS A 246 -32.72 -4.35 10.59
C LYS A 246 -32.18 -5.32 9.55
N ASP A 247 -33.06 -6.13 9.00
CA ASP A 247 -32.72 -7.15 8.00
C ASP A 247 -32.10 -6.57 6.73
N ASN A 248 -32.42 -5.33 6.36
CA ASN A 248 -31.87 -4.65 5.19
C ASN A 248 -30.46 -4.06 5.40
N ALA A 249 -29.93 -4.11 6.63
CA ALA A 249 -28.66 -3.50 7.02
C ALA A 249 -27.53 -4.53 7.28
N VAL A 250 -27.83 -5.82 7.16
CA VAL A 250 -26.93 -6.92 7.53
C VAL A 250 -26.75 -7.89 6.38
N TRP A 251 -25.52 -8.39 6.25
CA TRP A 251 -25.04 -9.08 5.07
C TRP A 251 -24.30 -10.34 5.46
N LYS A 252 -24.45 -11.38 4.65
CA LYS A 252 -23.71 -12.63 4.80
C LYS A 252 -22.83 -12.83 3.57
N PHE A 253 -21.59 -13.21 3.81
CA PHE A 253 -20.62 -13.52 2.76
C PHE A 253 -20.44 -15.02 2.72
N ASP A 254 -21.16 -15.68 1.81
CA ASP A 254 -21.01 -17.12 1.58
C ASP A 254 -19.90 -17.33 0.53
N PRO A 255 -18.85 -18.11 0.85
CA PRO A 255 -17.81 -18.45 -0.13
C PRO A 255 -18.40 -19.30 -1.26
N ILE A 256 -17.95 -19.06 -2.49
CA ILE A 256 -18.26 -19.85 -3.70
C ILE A 256 -17.19 -20.92 -3.88
#